data_AF-A0A059B3T2-F1
#
_entry.id   AF-A0A059B3T2-F1
#
_cell.length_a   1.000
_cell.length_b   1.000
_cell.length_c   1.000
_cell.angle_alpha   90.00
_cell.angle_beta   90.00
_cell.angle_gamma   90.00
#
_symmetry.space_group_name_H-M   'P 1'
#
loop_
_entity.id
_entity.type
_entity.pdbx_description
1 polymer ?
#
loop_
_entity_poly.entity_id
_entity_poly.type
_entity_poly.pdbx_seq_one_letter_code
_entity_poly.pdbx_strand_id
1 'polypeptide(L)'
;MASTCRVSVSLLSITLFSFLISPASSQHEHPLDPLTPEEFSLIRHAVMRSYGASSENVTFHYVGLDEPDKPLIYSWMLNQTDKIPPPRRASVVLRFHEQTHELIVDLSSHRPSIVSKEVYNGNGFPMLTLEEQTAASDLPRTHDQFIRSIGKRGLNMSCWKLIQRKHKLFVVIRTSM
;
A
#
# COMPACT_ATOMS: atom_id res chain seq x y z
N MET A 1 41.12 10.25 -58.41
CA MET A 1 41.61 9.90 -57.05
C MET A 1 41.02 10.90 -56.07
N ALA A 2 39.89 10.58 -55.44
CA ALA A 2 39.27 11.41 -54.42
C ALA A 2 38.98 10.51 -53.21
N SER A 3 39.77 10.66 -52.15
CA SER A 3 39.65 9.92 -50.91
C SER A 3 38.85 10.76 -49.92
N THR A 4 37.68 10.29 -49.52
CA THR A 4 36.87 10.93 -48.49
C THR A 4 37.11 10.23 -47.15
N CYS A 5 37.74 10.94 -46.23
CA CYS A 5 37.98 10.50 -44.87
C CYS A 5 36.66 10.59 -44.08
N ARG A 6 35.97 9.46 -43.88
CA ARG A 6 34.75 9.38 -43.07
C ARG A 6 35.05 8.75 -41.71
N VAL A 7 35.49 9.52 -40.72
CA VAL A 7 35.33 9.13 -39.31
C VAL A 7 35.32 10.42 -38.47
N SER A 8 34.22 10.70 -37.77
CA SER A 8 34.23 11.16 -36.37
C SER A 8 32.84 11.68 -35.97
N VAL A 9 31.91 10.77 -35.66
CA VAL A 9 30.71 11.09 -34.84
C VAL A 9 30.47 10.00 -33.79
N SER A 10 31.45 9.13 -33.52
CA SER A 10 31.26 7.97 -32.64
C SER A 10 31.72 8.17 -31.18
N LEU A 11 32.14 9.37 -30.78
CA LEU A 11 32.69 9.60 -29.44
C LEU A 11 31.76 10.37 -28.49
N LEU A 12 30.69 11.01 -29.00
CA LEU A 12 29.70 11.69 -28.14
C LEU A 12 28.54 10.79 -27.69
N SER A 13 28.31 9.65 -28.36
CA SER A 13 27.24 8.72 -28.01
C SER A 13 27.59 7.83 -26.81
N ILE A 14 28.89 7.53 -26.62
CA ILE A 14 29.35 6.59 -25.58
C ILE A 14 29.31 7.23 -24.19
N THR A 15 29.46 8.55 -24.08
CA THR A 15 29.47 9.26 -22.79
C THR A 15 28.08 9.50 -22.20
N LEU A 16 27.00 9.32 -22.98
CA LEU A 16 25.63 9.46 -22.48
C LEU A 16 25.07 8.14 -21.91
N PHE A 17 25.68 7.00 -22.23
CA PHE A 17 25.22 5.69 -21.75
C PHE A 17 25.78 5.32 -20.36
N SER A 18 26.81 6.04 -19.89
CA SER A 18 27.51 5.70 -18.64
C SER A 18 26.77 6.12 -17.37
N PHE A 19 25.66 6.87 -17.48
CA PHE A 19 24.87 7.34 -16.33
C PHE A 19 23.63 6.48 -16.01
N LEU A 20 23.40 5.37 -16.71
CA LEU A 20 22.24 4.49 -16.48
C LEU A 20 22.53 3.24 -15.64
N ILE A 21 23.76 3.06 -15.18
CA ILE A 21 24.09 1.95 -14.29
C ILE A 21 24.22 2.52 -12.87
N SER A 22 23.08 2.85 -12.27
CA SER A 22 23.01 2.77 -10.81
C SER A 22 23.38 1.34 -10.45
N PRO A 23 24.41 1.09 -9.59
CA PRO A 23 24.48 -0.20 -8.96
C PRO A 23 23.19 -0.31 -8.17
N ALA A 24 22.28 -1.19 -8.57
CA ALA A 24 21.28 -1.68 -7.65
C ALA A 24 22.10 -2.24 -6.49
N SER A 25 22.20 -1.49 -5.40
CA SER A 25 22.78 -2.03 -4.18
C SER A 25 21.86 -3.18 -3.82
N SER A 26 22.26 -4.39 -4.17
CA SER A 26 21.82 -5.58 -3.48
C SER A 26 22.39 -5.48 -2.07
N GLN A 27 21.90 -4.51 -1.29
CA GLN A 27 21.79 -4.73 0.13
C GLN A 27 20.89 -5.96 0.21
N HIS A 28 21.42 -7.05 0.75
CA HIS A 28 20.59 -8.16 1.18
C HIS A 28 19.56 -7.55 2.12
N GLU A 29 18.34 -7.32 1.61
CA GLU A 29 17.22 -6.90 2.42
C GLU A 29 17.03 -7.96 3.49
N HIS A 30 17.04 -7.52 4.74
CA HIS A 30 16.78 -8.41 5.84
C HIS A 30 15.35 -8.96 5.67
N PRO A 31 15.09 -10.25 5.90
CA PRO A 31 13.76 -10.82 5.67
C PRO A 31 12.64 -10.18 6.49
N LEU A 32 13.00 -9.50 7.58
CA LEU A 32 12.09 -8.74 8.46
C LEU A 32 12.10 -7.22 8.20
N ASP A 33 12.80 -6.75 7.16
CA ASP A 33 12.71 -5.35 6.76
C ASP A 33 11.29 -5.03 6.30
N PRO A 34 10.79 -3.81 6.62
CA PRO A 34 9.46 -3.39 6.20
C PRO A 34 9.33 -3.40 4.67
N LEU A 35 8.09 -3.44 4.18
CA LEU A 35 7.82 -3.38 2.75
C LEU A 35 8.28 -2.04 2.16
N THR A 36 8.94 -2.10 1.00
CA THR A 36 9.39 -0.93 0.26
C THR A 36 8.25 -0.32 -0.57
N PRO A 37 8.35 0.97 -0.97
CA PRO A 37 7.36 1.59 -1.87
C PRO A 37 7.19 0.85 -3.20
N GLU A 38 8.26 0.27 -3.73
CA GLU A 38 8.26 -0.56 -4.93
C GLU A 38 7.44 -1.84 -4.70
N GLU A 39 7.62 -2.49 -3.55
CA GLU A 39 6.84 -3.67 -3.17
C GLU A 39 5.36 -3.36 -3.01
N PHE A 40 4.99 -2.24 -2.39
CA PHE A 40 3.58 -1.80 -2.36
C PHE A 40 2.99 -1.65 -3.76
N SER A 41 3.76 -1.10 -4.70
CA SER A 41 3.32 -0.96 -6.09
C SER A 41 3.15 -2.32 -6.77
N LEU A 42 4.08 -3.25 -6.56
CA LEU A 42 4.01 -4.62 -7.06
C LEU A 42 2.79 -5.36 -6.50
N ILE A 43 2.54 -5.27 -5.20
CA ILE A 43 1.37 -5.84 -4.52
C ILE A 43 0.09 -5.28 -5.15
N ARG A 44 -0.01 -3.94 -5.27
CA ARG A 44 -1.15 -3.28 -5.89
C ARG A 44 -1.39 -3.82 -7.30
N HIS A 45 -0.35 -3.89 -8.13
CA HIS A 45 -0.48 -4.41 -9.49
C HIS A 45 -0.92 -5.88 -9.54
N ALA A 46 -0.39 -6.74 -8.66
CA ALA A 46 -0.79 -8.15 -8.57
C ALA A 46 -2.27 -8.29 -8.20
N VAL A 47 -2.71 -7.56 -7.17
CA VAL A 47 -4.10 -7.57 -6.69
C VAL A 47 -5.04 -7.02 -7.76
N MET A 48 -4.77 -5.83 -8.31
CA MET A 48 -5.59 -5.23 -9.37
C MET A 48 -5.70 -6.16 -10.60
N ARG A 49 -4.62 -6.86 -10.97
CA ARG A 49 -4.66 -7.85 -12.05
C ARG A 49 -5.59 -9.03 -11.71
N SER A 50 -5.57 -9.52 -10.47
CA SER A 50 -6.41 -10.64 -10.03
C SER A 50 -7.90 -10.29 -9.95
N TYR A 51 -8.24 -9.05 -9.61
CA TYR A 51 -9.64 -8.58 -9.52
C TYR A 51 -10.13 -7.87 -10.79
N GLY A 52 -9.29 -7.78 -11.82
CA GLY A 52 -9.58 -7.08 -13.07
C GLY A 52 -9.16 -5.61 -13.05
N ALA A 53 -8.75 -5.09 -14.22
CA ALA A 53 -8.15 -3.76 -14.34
C ALA A 53 -9.06 -2.58 -13.90
N SER A 54 -10.38 -2.79 -13.82
CA SER A 54 -11.40 -1.81 -13.42
C SER A 54 -11.94 -2.09 -12.01
N SER A 55 -11.07 -2.36 -11.04
CA SER A 55 -11.51 -2.72 -9.70
C SER A 55 -11.91 -1.49 -8.86
N GLU A 56 -12.86 -0.69 -9.36
CA GLU A 56 -13.42 0.50 -8.69
C GLU A 56 -13.96 0.20 -7.29
N ASN A 57 -14.21 -1.09 -7.00
CA ASN A 57 -14.75 -1.57 -5.73
C ASN A 57 -13.72 -2.29 -4.84
N VAL A 58 -12.41 -2.21 -5.14
CA VAL A 58 -11.35 -2.78 -4.27
C VAL A 58 -10.81 -1.70 -3.35
N THR A 59 -10.95 -1.89 -2.04
CA THR A 59 -10.34 -1.04 -1.01
C THR A 59 -9.33 -1.84 -0.19
N PHE A 60 -8.12 -1.33 -0.06
CA PHE A 60 -7.08 -1.94 0.78
C PHE A 60 -7.26 -1.46 2.22
N HIS A 61 -7.39 -2.38 3.17
CA HIS A 61 -7.52 -2.06 4.59
C HIS A 61 -6.26 -2.37 5.38
N TYR A 62 -5.48 -3.34 4.92
CA TYR A 62 -4.18 -3.67 5.48
C TYR A 62 -3.27 -4.23 4.39
N VAL A 63 -2.02 -3.79 4.41
CA VAL A 63 -0.93 -4.37 3.62
C VAL A 63 0.29 -4.37 4.51
N GLY A 64 0.86 -5.54 4.75
CA GLY A 64 2.03 -5.70 5.60
C GLY A 64 2.85 -6.91 5.21
N LEU A 65 4.05 -6.99 5.79
CA LEU A 65 4.91 -8.15 5.62
C LEU A 65 4.21 -9.39 6.20
N ASP A 66 4.15 -10.46 5.41
CA ASP A 66 3.84 -11.80 5.91
C ASP A 66 5.13 -12.37 6.49
N GLU A 67 5.30 -12.23 7.80
CA GLU A 67 6.54 -12.58 8.48
C GLU A 67 6.86 -14.08 8.29
N PRO A 68 8.09 -14.43 7.84
CA PRO A 68 8.46 -15.82 7.69
C PRO A 68 8.46 -16.57 9.03
N ASP A 69 8.22 -17.88 8.96
CA ASP A 69 8.23 -18.75 10.14
C ASP A 69 9.55 -18.62 10.92
N LYS A 70 9.44 -18.50 12.24
CA LYS A 70 10.59 -18.31 13.15
C LYS A 70 11.75 -19.30 12.91
N PRO A 71 11.52 -20.62 12.68
CA PRO A 71 12.61 -21.55 12.40
C PRO A 71 13.37 -21.23 11.10
N LEU A 72 12.71 -20.67 10.08
CA LEU A 72 13.33 -20.28 8.81
C LEU A 72 14.22 -19.04 8.98
N ILE A 73 13.77 -18.05 9.75
CA ILE A 73 14.59 -16.89 10.10
C ILE A 73 15.82 -17.35 10.89
N TYR A 74 15.62 -18.22 11.87
CA TYR A 74 16.70 -18.72 12.72
C TYR A 74 17.74 -19.52 11.92
N SER A 75 17.31 -20.41 11.02
CA SER A 75 18.23 -21.17 10.17
C SER A 75 18.99 -20.28 9.18
N TRP A 76 18.32 -19.27 8.58
CA TRP A 76 18.95 -18.28 7.72
C TRP A 76 20.03 -17.46 8.45
N MET A 77 19.77 -17.05 9.69
CA MET A 77 20.75 -16.31 10.50
C MET A 77 21.99 -17.13 10.86
N LEU A 78 21.84 -18.45 11.06
CA LEU A 78 22.93 -19.34 11.43
C LEU A 78 23.77 -19.79 10.22
N ASN A 79 23.14 -19.93 9.06
CA ASN A 79 23.77 -20.46 7.85
C ASN A 79 24.48 -19.32 7.09
N GLN A 80 25.75 -19.08 7.43
CA GLN A 80 26.57 -18.06 6.78
C GLN A 80 26.97 -18.39 5.33
N THR A 81 26.86 -19.67 4.93
CA THR A 81 27.39 -20.19 3.67
C THR A 81 26.40 -20.07 2.50
N ASP A 82 25.11 -20.33 2.76
CA ASP A 82 24.03 -20.24 1.77
C ASP A 82 22.99 -19.22 2.25
N LYS A 83 23.24 -17.94 1.90
CA LYS A 83 22.43 -16.78 2.32
C LYS A 83 21.04 -16.70 1.66
N ILE A 84 20.45 -17.81 1.25
CA ILE A 84 19.14 -17.80 0.58
C ILE A 84 18.11 -17.33 1.62
N PRO A 85 17.54 -16.12 1.48
CA PRO A 85 16.58 -15.61 2.44
C PRO A 85 15.28 -16.43 2.34
N PRO A 86 14.51 -16.54 3.44
CA PRO A 86 13.17 -17.09 3.36
C PRO A 86 12.29 -16.28 2.39
N PRO A 87 11.23 -16.88 1.85
CA PRO A 87 10.35 -16.23 0.89
C PRO A 87 9.83 -14.90 1.44
N ARG A 88 9.96 -13.84 0.64
CA ARG A 88 9.46 -12.51 1.01
C ARG A 88 8.03 -12.39 0.53
N ARG A 89 7.08 -12.28 1.47
CA ARG A 89 5.64 -12.31 1.20
C ARG A 89 4.94 -11.12 1.86
N ALA A 90 3.79 -10.76 1.33
CA ALA A 90 2.93 -9.74 1.90
C ALA A 90 1.54 -10.30 2.23
N SER A 91 1.06 -9.97 3.42
CA SER A 91 -0.32 -10.20 3.84
C SER A 91 -1.15 -8.98 3.47
N VAL A 92 -2.26 -9.21 2.77
CA VAL A 92 -3.15 -8.18 2.27
C VAL A 92 -4.57 -8.47 2.74
N VAL A 93 -5.19 -7.51 3.40
CA VAL A 93 -6.62 -7.51 3.70
C VAL A 93 -7.27 -6.41 2.90
N LEU A 94 -8.20 -6.80 2.03
CA LEU A 94 -8.95 -5.88 1.19
C LEU A 94 -10.45 -6.15 1.30
N ARG A 95 -11.26 -5.16 0.92
CA ARG A 95 -12.68 -5.38 0.68
C ARG A 95 -13.00 -5.26 -0.80
N PHE A 96 -13.85 -6.15 -1.27
CA PHE A 96 -14.33 -6.21 -2.63
C PHE A 96 -15.78 -6.67 -2.64
N HIS A 97 -16.67 -5.86 -3.22
CA HIS A 97 -18.12 -6.12 -3.20
C HIS A 97 -18.62 -6.48 -1.80
N GLU A 98 -18.27 -5.63 -0.83
CA GLU A 98 -18.65 -5.74 0.60
C GLU A 98 -18.06 -6.93 1.37
N GLN A 99 -17.41 -7.88 0.69
CA GLN A 99 -16.72 -9.02 1.29
C GLN A 99 -15.28 -8.68 1.65
N THR A 100 -14.81 -9.23 2.76
CA THR A 100 -13.41 -9.14 3.17
C THR A 100 -12.64 -10.29 2.54
N HIS A 101 -11.55 -9.97 1.87
CA HIS A 101 -10.63 -10.94 1.31
C HIS A 101 -9.28 -10.85 2.00
N GLU A 102 -8.72 -12.01 2.30
CA GLU A 102 -7.38 -12.16 2.85
C GLU A 102 -6.51 -12.82 1.78
N LEU A 103 -5.37 -12.20 1.48
CA LEU A 103 -4.46 -12.66 0.44
C LEU A 103 -3.04 -12.71 0.95
N ILE A 104 -2.30 -13.69 0.44
CA ILE A 104 -0.85 -13.75 0.58
C ILE A 104 -0.25 -13.58 -0.81
N VAL A 105 0.63 -12.58 -0.95
CA VAL A 105 1.32 -12.23 -2.19
C VAL A 105 2.80 -12.55 -2.05
N ASP A 106 3.34 -13.38 -2.93
CA ASP A 106 4.78 -13.66 -3.00
C ASP A 106 5.50 -12.58 -3.80
N LEU A 107 6.54 -12.01 -3.19
CA LEU A 107 7.40 -10.94 -3.71
C LEU A 107 8.81 -11.44 -4.04
N SER A 108 9.10 -12.73 -3.82
CA SER A 108 10.44 -13.31 -4.01
C SER A 108 10.94 -13.25 -5.46
N SER A 109 10.04 -13.01 -6.42
CA SER A 109 10.35 -12.82 -7.84
C SER A 109 9.96 -11.42 -8.30
N HIS A 110 10.63 -10.89 -9.33
CA HIS A 110 10.27 -9.61 -9.96
C HIS A 110 8.82 -9.54 -10.48
N ARG A 111 8.15 -10.69 -10.61
CA ARG A 111 6.72 -10.77 -10.94
C ARG A 111 5.97 -11.29 -9.71
N PRO A 112 5.28 -10.41 -8.97
CA PRO A 112 4.53 -10.82 -7.79
C PRO A 112 3.38 -11.75 -8.18
N SER A 113 3.13 -12.75 -7.34
CA SER A 113 2.05 -13.73 -7.55
C SER A 113 1.23 -13.93 -6.28
N ILE A 114 -0.06 -14.23 -6.43
CA ILE A 114 -0.95 -14.49 -5.29
C ILE A 114 -0.87 -15.98 -4.97
N VAL A 115 -0.37 -16.32 -3.79
CA VAL A 115 -0.20 -17.71 -3.34
C VAL A 115 -1.37 -18.21 -2.50
N SER A 116 -2.09 -17.30 -1.83
CA SER A 116 -3.36 -17.60 -1.16
C SER A 116 -4.35 -16.45 -1.36
N LYS A 117 -5.62 -16.80 -1.48
CA LYS A 117 -6.75 -15.88 -1.64
C LYS A 117 -7.99 -16.52 -1.02
N GLU A 118 -8.45 -15.95 0.08
CA GLU A 118 -9.59 -16.46 0.83
C GLU A 118 -10.62 -15.34 1.07
N VAL A 119 -11.88 -15.74 1.22
CA VAL A 119 -12.96 -14.84 1.66
C VAL A 119 -13.16 -15.08 3.15
N TYR A 120 -13.02 -14.03 3.94
CA TYR A 120 -13.23 -14.09 5.38
C TYR A 120 -14.73 -14.19 5.69
N ASN A 121 -15.15 -15.31 6.27
CA ASN A 121 -16.55 -15.60 6.64
C ASN A 121 -16.81 -15.52 8.15
N GLY A 122 -15.83 -15.05 8.93
CA GLY A 122 -15.95 -14.93 10.38
C GLY A 122 -16.69 -13.67 10.83
N ASN A 123 -16.64 -13.42 12.14
CA ASN A 123 -17.20 -12.21 12.74
C ASN A 123 -16.13 -11.13 12.90
N GLY A 124 -16.44 -9.90 12.50
CA GLY A 124 -15.53 -8.76 12.63
C GLY A 124 -15.32 -8.07 11.29
N PHE A 125 -14.70 -6.90 11.34
CA PHE A 125 -14.42 -6.08 10.16
C PHE A 125 -12.96 -5.62 10.18
N PRO A 126 -12.37 -5.40 9.00
CA PRO A 126 -11.01 -4.87 8.92
C PRO A 126 -10.94 -3.44 9.48
N MET A 127 -9.71 -2.97 9.67
CA MET A 127 -9.48 -1.60 10.13
C MET A 127 -10.06 -0.59 9.14
N LEU A 128 -10.68 0.48 9.66
CA LEU A 128 -11.20 1.56 8.83
C LEU A 128 -10.06 2.30 8.14
N THR A 129 -10.21 2.59 6.85
CA THR A 129 -9.26 3.44 6.15
C THR A 129 -9.43 4.90 6.54
N LEU A 130 -8.44 5.73 6.21
CA LEU A 130 -8.54 7.18 6.47
C LEU A 130 -9.61 7.79 5.55
N GLU A 131 -9.72 7.30 4.32
CA GLU A 131 -10.69 7.74 3.32
C GLU A 131 -12.11 7.47 3.80
N GLU A 132 -12.38 6.27 4.31
CA GLU A 132 -13.68 5.90 4.88
C GLU A 132 -14.04 6.77 6.08
N GLN A 133 -13.11 6.98 7.00
CA GLN A 133 -13.33 7.83 8.17
C GLN A 133 -13.58 9.29 7.79
N THR A 134 -12.89 9.78 6.76
CA THR A 134 -13.06 11.14 6.25
C THR A 134 -14.43 11.30 5.61
N ALA A 135 -14.78 10.40 4.68
CA ALA A 135 -16.09 10.38 4.02
C ALA A 135 -17.24 10.29 5.05
N ALA A 136 -17.13 9.39 6.02
CA ALA A 136 -18.12 9.23 7.08
C ALA A 136 -18.24 10.50 7.97
N SER A 137 -17.14 11.20 8.23
CA SER A 137 -17.14 12.43 9.02
C SER A 137 -17.75 13.62 8.28
N ASP A 138 -17.79 13.58 6.95
CA ASP A 138 -18.39 14.61 6.12
C ASP A 138 -19.91 14.46 5.95
N LEU A 139 -20.45 13.24 6.07
CA LEU A 139 -21.90 12.97 5.90
C LEU A 139 -22.81 13.91 6.71
N PRO A 140 -22.53 14.25 7.97
CA PRO A 140 -23.46 15.07 8.75
C PRO A 140 -23.53 16.52 8.30
N ARG A 141 -22.59 16.98 7.46
CA ARG A 141 -22.60 18.35 6.90
C ARG A 141 -23.74 18.57 5.92
N THR A 142 -24.21 17.52 5.26
CA THR A 142 -25.32 17.56 4.30
C THR A 142 -26.61 16.95 4.86
N HIS A 143 -26.59 16.45 6.10
CA HIS A 143 -27.73 15.78 6.69
C HIS A 143 -28.67 16.76 7.42
N ASP A 144 -29.86 16.97 6.85
CA ASP A 144 -30.84 17.96 7.34
C ASP A 144 -31.15 17.86 8.85
N GLN A 145 -31.32 16.64 9.38
CA GLN A 145 -31.64 16.48 10.79
C GLN A 145 -30.48 16.94 11.68
N PHE A 146 -29.24 16.66 11.25
CA PHE A 146 -28.04 17.08 11.96
C PHE A 146 -27.88 18.60 11.92
N ILE A 147 -28.06 19.21 10.74
CA ILE A 147 -28.01 20.67 10.56
C ILE A 147 -29.02 21.38 11.47
N ARG A 148 -30.28 20.91 11.50
CA ARG A 148 -31.33 21.45 12.40
C ARG A 148 -30.95 21.28 13.87
N SER A 149 -30.35 20.15 14.23
CA SER A 149 -29.88 19.85 15.60
C SER A 149 -28.78 20.81 16.04
N ILE A 150 -27.84 21.14 15.16
CA ILE A 150 -26.78 22.13 15.37
C ILE A 150 -27.37 23.54 15.53
N GLY A 151 -28.30 23.93 14.65
CA GLY A 151 -29.02 25.21 14.75
C GLY A 151 -29.79 25.39 16.06
N LYS A 152 -30.46 24.33 16.55
CA LYS A 152 -31.14 24.34 17.87
C LYS A 152 -30.19 24.58 19.05
N ARG A 153 -28.90 24.31 18.89
CA ARG A 153 -27.86 24.54 19.91
C ARG A 153 -27.15 25.89 19.76
N GLY A 154 -27.55 26.71 18.78
CA GLY A 154 -26.91 28.00 18.50
C GLY A 154 -25.48 27.88 18.00
N LEU A 155 -25.08 26.72 17.46
CA LEU A 155 -23.73 26.48 16.95
C LEU A 155 -23.66 26.73 15.43
N ASN A 156 -22.52 27.25 14.96
CA ASN A 156 -22.28 27.46 13.54
C ASN A 156 -21.74 26.18 12.87
N MET A 157 -22.32 25.82 11.72
CA MET A 157 -21.89 24.66 10.91
C MET A 157 -20.44 24.76 10.42
N SER A 158 -19.86 25.96 10.30
CA SER A 158 -18.47 26.13 9.83
C SER A 158 -17.40 25.84 10.89
N CYS A 159 -17.76 25.79 12.18
CA CYS A 159 -16.79 25.72 13.29
C CYS A 159 -16.65 24.33 13.96
N TRP A 160 -17.25 23.28 13.39
CA TRP A 160 -17.20 21.94 13.98
C TRP A 160 -16.47 20.91 13.11
N LYS A 161 -15.85 19.94 13.77
CA LYS A 161 -15.27 18.75 13.15
C LYS A 161 -15.74 17.50 13.88
N LEU A 162 -16.28 16.53 13.13
CA LEU A 162 -16.59 15.21 13.68
C LEU A 162 -15.32 14.39 13.73
N ILE A 163 -15.16 13.68 14.85
CA ILE A 163 -14.07 12.75 15.07
C ILE A 163 -14.70 11.43 15.53
N GLN A 164 -14.40 10.36 14.80
CA GLN A 164 -14.63 9.00 15.25
C GLN A 164 -13.51 8.64 16.23
N ARG A 165 -13.84 8.35 17.49
CA ARG A 165 -12.92 7.69 18.43
C ARG A 165 -13.49 6.33 18.79
N LYS A 166 -12.60 5.36 19.07
CA LYS A 166 -12.84 3.91 19.24
C LYS A 166 -14.18 3.46 19.86
N HIS A 167 -14.86 4.27 20.67
CA HIS A 167 -16.15 3.92 21.29
C HIS A 167 -17.22 5.02 21.25
N LYS A 168 -17.00 6.18 20.60
CA LYS A 168 -17.97 7.30 20.53
C LYS A 168 -17.68 8.25 19.36
N LEU A 169 -18.75 8.73 18.70
CA LEU A 169 -18.69 9.96 17.89
C LEU A 169 -18.49 11.15 18.83
N PHE A 170 -17.48 11.96 18.56
CA PHE A 170 -17.31 13.26 19.21
C PHE A 170 -17.46 14.37 18.18
N VAL A 171 -18.28 15.36 18.51
CA VAL A 171 -18.29 16.66 17.83
C VAL A 171 -17.30 17.53 18.58
N VAL A 172 -16.18 17.90 17.93
CA VAL A 172 -15.23 18.85 18.49
C VAL A 172 -15.52 20.22 17.89
N ILE A 173 -15.86 21.18 18.76
CA ILE A 173 -16.03 22.58 18.38
C ILE A 173 -14.64 23.20 18.39
N ARG A 174 -14.18 23.66 17.23
CA ARG A 174 -12.98 24.50 17.17
C ARG A 174 -13.43 25.91 17.50
N THR A 175 -13.18 26.36 18.73
CA THR A 175 -13.25 27.78 19.05
C THR A 175 -12.03 28.44 18.40
N SER A 176 -12.23 29.28 17.40
CA SER A 176 -11.18 30.22 17.01
C SER A 176 -10.96 31.16 18.19
N MET A 177 -9.73 31.24 18.68
CA MET A 177 -9.25 32.48 19.30
C MET A 177 -8.90 33.46 18.18
#